data_AF-A0A1X1NHM3-F1
#
_entry.id   AF-A0A1X1NHM3-F1
#
_cell.length_a   1.000
_cell.length_b   1.000
_cell.length_c   1.000
_cell.angle_alpha   90.00
_cell.angle_beta   90.00
_cell.angle_gamma   90.00
#
_symmetry.space_group_name_H-M   'P 1'
#
loop_
_entity.id
_entity.type
_entity.pdbx_description
1 polymer ?
#
loop_
_entity_poly.entity_id
_entity_poly.type
_entity_poly.pdbx_seq_one_letter_code
_entity_poly.pdbx_strand_id
1 'polypeptide(L)'
;MSRARYAFAAHPEALADLRSVPDRIRDLALLELQHLVHGNERGAALTRELAGCHKIYVDPETRWRMVIQYRDAPASSQHRREIYLLAVGERQDQAAYRTAAHRLDREREASAGTAPLHGRRAQAARSRSPRGSAAPEHAGSPTPAASTAPPRARRRP
;
A
#
# COMPACT_ATOMS: atom_id res chain seq x y z
N MET A 1 18.40 11.79 33.63
CA MET A 1 17.60 11.13 32.58
C MET A 1 18.47 10.95 31.34
N SER A 2 18.50 9.76 30.75
CA SER A 2 19.19 9.55 29.46
C SER A 2 18.44 10.30 28.35
N ARG A 3 19.14 10.71 27.28
CA ARG A 3 18.48 11.33 26.12
C ARG A 3 17.76 10.25 25.30
N ALA A 4 16.55 10.54 24.84
CA ALA A 4 15.83 9.67 23.92
C ALA A 4 16.70 9.32 22.69
N ARG A 5 16.80 8.02 22.38
CA ARG A 5 17.61 7.49 21.28
C ARG A 5 16.86 7.53 19.95
N TYR A 6 15.55 7.30 20.02
CA TYR A 6 14.63 7.29 18.89
C TYR A 6 13.57 8.38 19.06
N ALA A 7 13.01 8.87 17.95
CA ALA A 7 11.72 9.55 17.99
C ALA A 7 10.59 8.53 18.22
N PHE A 8 9.40 9.01 18.57
CA PHE A 8 8.19 8.20 18.65
C PHE A 8 7.16 8.68 17.63
N ALA A 9 6.58 7.73 16.90
CA ALA A 9 5.45 7.91 16.00
C ALA A 9 4.49 6.73 16.15
N ALA A 10 3.25 6.89 15.70
CA ALA A 10 2.23 5.84 15.81
C ALA A 10 1.28 5.91 14.62
N HIS A 11 0.75 4.76 14.21
CA HIS A 11 -0.41 4.71 13.34
C HIS A 11 -1.60 5.38 14.06
N PRO A 12 -2.41 6.22 13.39
CA PRO A 12 -3.48 6.98 14.05
C PRO A 12 -4.45 6.09 14.84
N GLU A 13 -4.82 4.94 14.26
CA GLU A 13 -5.66 3.95 14.94
C GLU A 13 -4.94 3.21 16.09
N ALA A 14 -3.60 3.09 16.09
CA ALA A 14 -2.88 2.45 17.19
C ALA A 14 -2.92 3.30 18.48
N LEU A 15 -3.08 4.61 18.34
CA LEU A 15 -3.40 5.49 19.47
C LEU A 15 -4.84 5.29 19.97
N ALA A 16 -5.77 4.83 19.12
CA ALA A 16 -7.10 4.43 19.54
C ALA A 16 -7.05 3.07 20.27
N ASP A 17 -6.30 2.09 19.75
CA ASP A 17 -6.05 0.81 20.44
C ASP A 17 -5.55 1.08 21.88
N LEU A 18 -4.48 1.88 22.03
CA LEU A 18 -3.86 2.22 23.31
C LEU A 18 -4.80 2.96 24.28
N ARG A 19 -5.85 3.63 23.78
CA ARG A 19 -6.89 4.26 24.61
C ARG A 19 -8.00 3.28 25.01
N SER A 20 -8.24 2.25 24.20
CA SER A 20 -9.27 1.23 24.43
C SER A 20 -8.85 0.11 25.38
N VAL A 21 -7.54 -0.11 25.59
CA VAL A 21 -7.06 -1.12 26.56
C VAL A 21 -7.36 -0.68 28.00
N PRO A 22 -7.48 -1.61 28.97
CA PRO A 22 -7.66 -1.27 30.38
C PRO A 22 -6.53 -0.36 30.90
N ASP A 23 -6.85 0.58 31.79
CA ASP A 23 -5.92 1.63 32.24
C ASP A 23 -4.54 1.10 32.68
N ARG A 24 -4.52 0.03 33.51
CA ARG A 24 -3.27 -0.62 33.94
C ARG A 24 -2.41 -1.14 32.78
N ILE A 25 -3.04 -1.62 31.71
CA ILE A 25 -2.34 -2.10 30.50
C ILE A 25 -1.82 -0.91 29.68
N ARG A 26 -2.57 0.20 29.63
CA ARG A 26 -2.12 1.44 28.98
C ARG A 26 -0.90 2.00 29.69
N ASP A 27 -0.89 2.03 31.02
CA ASP A 27 0.23 2.55 31.81
C ASP A 27 1.50 1.70 31.62
N LEU A 28 1.35 0.36 31.63
CA LEU A 28 2.45 -0.56 31.30
C LEU A 28 2.94 -0.36 29.85
N ALA A 29 2.04 -0.21 28.87
CA ALA A 29 2.41 0.04 27.49
C ALA A 29 3.19 1.35 27.32
N LEU A 30 2.82 2.41 28.04
CA LEU A 30 3.54 3.69 28.05
C LEU A 30 4.94 3.56 28.68
N LEU A 31 5.09 2.74 29.73
CA LEU A 31 6.39 2.42 30.31
C LEU A 31 7.30 1.69 29.30
N GLU A 32 6.78 0.67 28.60
CA GLU A 32 7.55 -0.03 27.57
C GLU A 32 7.90 0.86 26.37
N LEU A 33 6.98 1.74 25.95
CA LEU A 33 7.30 2.74 24.94
C LEU A 33 8.41 3.70 25.39
N GLN A 34 8.45 4.06 26.68
CA GLN A 34 9.56 4.83 27.25
C GLN A 34 10.88 4.05 27.19
N HIS A 35 10.91 2.77 27.59
CA HIS A 35 12.10 1.92 27.50
C HIS A 35 12.63 1.81 26.07
N LEU A 36 11.72 1.59 25.11
CA LEU A 36 12.04 1.49 23.69
C LEU A 36 12.62 2.80 23.15
N VAL A 37 12.00 3.95 23.45
CA VAL A 37 12.44 5.29 22.99
C VAL A 37 13.85 5.63 23.47
N HIS A 38 14.23 5.23 24.68
CA HIS A 38 15.60 5.37 25.19
C HIS A 38 16.56 4.31 24.64
N GLY A 39 16.04 3.24 24.03
CA GLY A 39 16.81 2.13 23.49
C GLY A 39 17.33 1.18 24.56
N ASN A 40 16.68 1.14 25.72
CA ASN A 40 16.97 0.22 26.82
C ASN A 40 16.59 -1.21 26.43
N GLU A 41 15.55 -1.36 25.61
CA GLU A 41 15.03 -2.64 25.16
C GLU A 41 14.88 -2.73 23.63
N ARG A 42 14.77 -3.97 23.15
CA ARG A 42 14.38 -4.30 21.77
C ARG A 42 13.38 -5.44 21.81
N GLY A 43 12.26 -5.26 21.10
CA GLY A 43 11.27 -6.31 20.93
C GLY A 43 11.83 -7.53 20.19
N ALA A 44 11.14 -8.67 20.31
CA ALA A 44 11.48 -9.84 19.52
C ALA A 44 11.03 -9.62 18.06
N ALA A 45 11.93 -9.85 17.10
CA ALA A 45 11.64 -9.67 15.68
C ALA A 45 10.50 -10.59 15.20
N LEU A 46 9.67 -10.08 14.31
CA LEU A 46 8.61 -10.80 13.63
C LEU A 46 9.05 -11.19 12.20
N THR A 47 8.36 -12.18 11.62
CA THR A 47 8.69 -12.78 10.32
C THR A 47 7.48 -12.75 9.39
N ARG A 48 7.65 -13.21 8.14
CA ARG A 48 6.61 -13.28 7.09
C ARG A 48 6.00 -11.90 6.82
N GLU A 49 4.68 -11.76 6.83
CA GLU A 49 3.94 -10.51 6.55
C GLU A 49 4.41 -9.32 7.42
N LEU A 50 4.80 -9.61 8.67
CA LEU A 50 5.30 -8.66 9.67
C LEU A 50 6.83 -8.59 9.74
N ALA A 51 7.56 -9.06 8.72
CA ALA A 51 9.00 -8.90 8.65
C ALA A 51 9.42 -7.43 8.80
N GLY A 52 10.45 -7.18 9.61
CA GLY A 52 10.90 -5.83 10.00
C GLY A 52 10.12 -5.22 11.18
N CYS A 53 8.99 -5.80 11.57
CA CYS A 53 8.29 -5.44 12.81
C CYS A 53 8.83 -6.24 13.99
N HIS A 54 8.55 -5.78 15.20
CA HIS A 54 8.95 -6.41 16.46
C HIS A 54 7.74 -6.47 17.41
N LYS A 55 7.62 -7.57 18.16
CA LYS A 55 6.62 -7.72 19.22
C LYS A 55 7.19 -7.32 20.57
N ILE A 56 6.35 -6.68 21.38
CA ILE A 56 6.59 -6.32 22.78
C ILE A 56 5.50 -7.00 23.60
N TYR A 57 5.85 -7.60 24.75
CA TYR A 57 4.86 -8.01 25.74
C TYR A 57 4.60 -6.84 26.67
N VAL A 58 3.34 -6.51 26.92
CA VAL A 58 2.96 -5.33 27.72
C VAL A 58 2.81 -5.68 29.20
N ASP A 59 2.37 -6.91 29.49
CA ASP A 59 2.03 -7.38 30.82
C ASP A 59 2.83 -8.64 31.21
N PRO A 60 3.10 -8.87 32.50
CA PRO A 60 3.79 -10.07 32.97
C PRO A 60 3.08 -11.38 32.62
N GLU A 61 1.74 -11.35 32.51
CA GLU A 61 0.93 -12.52 32.11
C GLU A 61 0.99 -12.78 30.60
N THR A 62 1.63 -11.90 29.83
CA THR A 62 1.75 -11.94 28.37
C THR A 62 0.40 -11.99 27.64
N ARG A 63 -0.68 -11.46 28.23
CA ARG A 63 -1.99 -11.34 27.58
C ARG A 63 -2.03 -10.22 26.55
N TRP A 64 -1.20 -9.20 26.67
CA TRP A 64 -1.21 -7.99 25.84
C TRP A 64 0.11 -7.82 25.07
N ARG A 65 0.00 -7.33 23.84
CA ARG A 65 1.13 -7.10 22.92
C ARG A 65 1.04 -5.75 22.24
N MET A 66 2.20 -5.16 22.02
CA MET A 66 2.38 -4.12 21.00
C MET A 66 3.14 -4.71 19.80
N VAL A 67 2.83 -4.20 18.61
CA VAL A 67 3.64 -4.38 17.41
C VAL A 67 4.23 -3.04 17.02
N ILE A 68 5.55 -2.98 16.91
CA ILE A 68 6.29 -1.79 16.50
C ILE A 68 7.12 -2.06 15.25
N GLN A 69 7.51 -0.99 14.55
CA GLN A 69 8.55 -1.02 13.52
C GLN A 69 9.59 0.05 13.82
N TYR A 70 10.89 -0.27 13.64
CA TYR A 70 11.93 0.75 13.65
C TYR A 70 12.05 1.32 12.25
N ARG A 71 11.83 2.63 12.10
CA ARG A 71 11.91 3.36 10.83
C ARG A 71 13.04 4.39 10.87
N ASP A 72 13.50 4.81 9.71
CA ASP A 72 14.26 6.05 9.62
C ASP A 72 13.28 7.22 9.80
N ALA A 73 13.65 8.20 10.62
CA ALA A 73 12.74 9.28 10.99
C ALA A 73 12.61 10.30 9.84
N PRO A 74 11.50 11.07 9.76
CA PRO A 74 11.36 12.13 8.77
C PRO A 74 12.46 13.18 8.93
N ALA A 75 12.83 13.86 7.84
CA ALA A 75 13.93 14.83 7.81
C ALA A 75 13.76 16.04 8.74
N SER A 76 12.54 16.29 9.24
CA SER A 76 12.23 17.30 10.27
C SER A 76 12.50 16.84 11.71
N SER A 77 12.82 15.55 11.92
CA SER A 77 13.06 14.97 13.25
C SER A 77 14.45 15.29 13.78
N GLN A 78 14.55 15.46 15.10
CA GLN A 78 15.84 15.58 15.80
C GLN A 78 16.57 14.23 15.96
N HIS A 79 15.89 13.12 15.68
CA HIS A 79 16.43 11.77 15.78
C HIS A 79 16.63 11.18 14.38
N ARG A 80 17.65 10.32 14.20
CA ARG A 80 17.87 9.63 12.91
C ARG A 80 16.86 8.51 12.64
N ARG A 81 16.27 7.96 13.71
CA ARG A 81 15.35 6.82 13.68
C ARG A 81 14.20 7.03 14.63
N GLU A 82 13.09 6.39 14.32
CA GLU A 82 11.87 6.40 15.12
C GLU A 82 11.37 4.99 15.41
N ILE A 83 10.61 4.87 16.49
CA ILE A 83 9.75 3.74 16.78
C ILE A 83 8.36 4.10 16.30
N TYR A 84 7.84 3.31 15.38
CA TYR A 84 6.49 3.44 14.84
C TYR A 84 5.58 2.36 15.44
N LEU A 85 4.62 2.76 16.26
CA LEU A 85 3.62 1.84 16.85
C LEU A 85 2.53 1.50 15.81
N LEU A 86 2.42 0.22 15.44
CA LEU A 86 1.46 -0.27 14.44
C LEU A 86 0.13 -0.73 15.06
N ALA A 87 0.18 -1.42 16.20
CA ALA A 87 -1.02 -1.91 16.89
C ALA A 87 -0.75 -2.25 18.36
N VAL A 88 -1.82 -2.21 19.16
CA VAL A 88 -1.87 -2.71 20.54
C VAL A 88 -3.06 -3.67 20.64
N GLY A 89 -2.92 -4.78 21.35
CA GLY A 89 -4.06 -5.69 21.52
C GLY A 89 -3.74 -6.96 22.28
N GLU A 90 -4.78 -7.76 22.50
CA GLU A 90 -4.67 -9.03 23.21
C GLU A 90 -3.93 -10.12 22.41
N ARG A 91 -3.47 -11.13 23.15
CA ARG A 91 -2.95 -12.41 22.64
C ARG A 91 -4.03 -13.19 21.92
N GLN A 92 -5.25 -13.13 22.47
CA GLN A 92 -6.39 -13.87 21.97
C GLN A 92 -6.64 -13.48 20.51
N ASP A 93 -6.87 -14.51 19.70
CA ASP A 93 -7.06 -14.43 18.26
C ASP A 93 -5.97 -13.64 17.52
N GLN A 94 -4.77 -13.53 18.10
CA GLN A 94 -3.64 -12.78 17.56
C GLN A 94 -3.99 -11.33 17.16
N ALA A 95 -4.90 -10.68 17.91
CA ALA A 95 -5.48 -9.39 17.54
C ALA A 95 -4.43 -8.33 17.17
N ALA A 96 -3.40 -8.16 18.01
CA ALA A 96 -2.31 -7.20 17.74
C ALA A 96 -1.57 -7.49 16.41
N TYR A 97 -1.34 -8.76 16.06
CA TYR A 97 -0.64 -9.11 14.82
C TYR A 97 -1.50 -8.94 13.57
N ARG A 98 -2.76 -9.39 13.61
CA ARG A 98 -3.70 -9.23 12.48
C ARG A 98 -3.95 -7.75 12.16
N THR A 99 -4.17 -6.95 13.20
CA THR A 99 -4.35 -5.50 13.07
C THR A 99 -3.09 -4.83 12.52
N ALA A 100 -1.90 -5.19 13.01
CA ALA A 100 -0.64 -4.65 12.49
C ALA A 100 -0.38 -5.04 11.02
N ALA A 101 -0.67 -6.28 10.62
CA ALA A 101 -0.49 -6.74 9.25
C ALA A 101 -1.40 -5.97 8.29
N HIS A 102 -2.70 -5.90 8.59
CA HIS A 102 -3.67 -5.14 7.81
C HIS A 102 -3.31 -3.64 7.66
N ARG A 103 -2.85 -2.99 8.74
CA ARG A 103 -2.40 -1.59 8.68
C ARG A 103 -1.13 -1.44 7.84
N LEU A 104 -0.15 -2.32 8.02
CA LEU A 104 1.10 -2.29 7.29
C LEU A 104 0.91 -2.55 5.79
N ASP A 105 -0.02 -3.42 5.41
CA ASP A 105 -0.36 -3.67 4.00
C ASP A 105 -1.04 -2.44 3.36
N ARG A 106 -1.95 -1.78 4.08
CA ARG A 106 -2.54 -0.51 3.62
C ARG A 106 -1.51 0.61 3.46
N GLU A 107 -0.50 0.69 4.35
CA GLU A 107 0.62 1.63 4.19
C GLU A 107 1.49 1.29 2.96
N ARG A 108 1.75 0.01 2.71
CA ARG A 108 2.48 -0.48 1.52
C ARG A 108 1.73 -0.12 0.23
N GLU A 109 0.42 -0.35 0.19
CA GLU A 109 -0.45 -0.02 -0.94
C GLU A 109 -0.48 1.49 -1.23
N ALA A 110 -0.68 2.33 -0.20
CA ALA A 110 -0.66 3.78 -0.34
C ALA A 110 0.70 4.29 -0.86
N SER A 111 1.80 3.71 -0.38
CA SER A 111 3.16 4.04 -0.84
C SER A 111 3.37 3.63 -2.30
N ALA A 112 2.91 2.44 -2.69
CA ALA A 112 3.02 1.94 -4.07
C ALA A 112 2.17 2.76 -5.06
N GLY A 113 0.99 3.24 -4.65
CA GLY A 113 0.15 4.13 -5.45
C GLY A 113 0.74 5.52 -5.68
N THR A 114 1.70 5.94 -4.83
CA THR A 114 2.36 7.25 -4.89
C THR A 114 3.69 7.21 -5.65
N ALA A 115 4.16 6.02 -6.05
CA ALA A 115 5.35 5.87 -6.88
C ALA A 115 5.14 6.50 -8.29
N PRO A 116 6.15 7.13 -8.91
CA PRO A 116 5.97 7.83 -10.19
C PRO A 116 5.43 6.93 -11.31
N LEU A 117 4.40 7.41 -12.02
CA LEU A 117 3.66 6.72 -13.10
C LEU A 117 4.47 6.44 -14.40
N HIS A 118 5.79 6.24 -14.31
CA HIS A 118 6.66 6.01 -15.46
C HIS A 118 6.48 4.62 -16.08
N GLY A 119 6.15 3.60 -15.28
CA GLY A 119 5.91 2.24 -15.78
C GLY A 119 4.55 2.07 -16.51
N ARG A 120 3.49 2.71 -16.04
CA ARG A 120 2.11 2.42 -16.49
C ARG A 120 1.80 2.97 -17.89
N ARG A 121 2.45 4.07 -18.31
CA ARG A 121 2.35 4.59 -19.70
C ARG A 121 2.90 3.61 -20.75
N ALA A 122 3.95 2.85 -20.43
CA ALA A 122 4.59 1.90 -21.35
C ALA A 122 3.76 0.61 -21.62
N GLN A 123 2.64 0.41 -20.93
CA GLN A 123 1.74 -0.72 -21.14
C GLN A 123 0.46 -0.29 -21.89
N ALA A 124 -0.04 0.93 -21.66
CA ALA A 124 -1.13 1.51 -22.43
C ALA A 124 -0.78 1.76 -23.92
N ALA A 125 0.50 1.96 -24.24
CA ALA A 125 0.98 2.07 -25.62
C ALA A 125 0.97 0.73 -26.40
N ARG A 126 0.94 -0.42 -25.71
CA ARG A 126 1.00 -1.76 -26.33
C ARG A 126 -0.37 -2.38 -26.63
N SER A 127 -1.46 -1.75 -26.21
CA SER A 127 -2.84 -2.24 -26.44
C SER A 127 -3.56 -1.62 -27.63
N ARG A 128 -2.92 -0.71 -28.39
CA ARG A 128 -3.48 -0.13 -29.63
C ARG A 128 -2.85 -0.71 -30.90
N SER A 129 -3.09 -2.00 -31.14
CA SER A 129 -2.88 -2.65 -32.44
C SER A 129 -4.07 -3.53 -32.85
N PRO A 130 -5.12 -2.97 -33.46
CA PRO A 130 -6.03 -3.71 -34.32
C PRO A 130 -5.59 -3.58 -35.79
N ARG A 131 -5.43 -4.72 -36.47
CA ARG A 131 -5.39 -4.78 -37.94
C ARG A 131 -6.79 -4.53 -38.50
N GLY A 132 -6.90 -3.98 -39.72
CA GLY A 132 -8.06 -4.23 -40.58
C GLY A 132 -8.68 -3.02 -41.27
N SER A 133 -8.56 -3.01 -42.60
CA SER A 133 -9.41 -2.41 -43.64
C SER A 133 -10.54 -1.41 -43.27
N ALA A 134 -10.51 -0.23 -43.92
CA ALA A 134 -11.60 0.27 -44.78
C ALA A 134 -11.17 1.54 -45.54
N ALA A 135 -11.52 1.63 -46.83
CA ALA A 135 -11.70 2.91 -47.54
C ALA A 135 -13.14 3.43 -47.26
N PRO A 136 -13.48 4.72 -47.47
CA PRO A 136 -13.78 5.18 -48.85
C PRO A 136 -13.51 6.67 -49.18
N GLU A 137 -13.44 6.93 -50.49
CA GLU A 137 -13.99 8.04 -51.30
C GLU A 137 -14.15 9.48 -50.74
N HIS A 138 -13.45 10.43 -51.38
CA HIS A 138 -13.99 11.64 -52.07
C HIS A 138 -12.82 12.29 -52.82
N ALA A 139 -12.92 13.02 -53.92
CA ALA A 139 -13.92 13.24 -54.96
C ALA A 139 -13.17 14.11 -56.01
N GLY A 140 -13.03 13.63 -57.25
CA GLY A 140 -12.31 14.32 -58.33
C GLY A 140 -13.19 14.41 -59.58
N SER A 141 -13.21 15.58 -60.21
CA SER A 141 -14.25 16.02 -61.17
C SER A 141 -14.40 15.18 -62.45
N PRO A 142 -15.58 15.21 -63.10
CA PRO A 142 -15.89 14.40 -64.29
C PRO A 142 -15.60 15.12 -65.62
N THR A 143 -15.29 14.35 -66.68
CA THR A 143 -15.54 14.69 -68.10
C THR A 143 -15.52 13.39 -68.95
N PRO A 144 -16.09 13.36 -70.18
CA PRO A 144 -16.93 12.23 -70.60
C PRO A 144 -16.46 11.49 -71.87
N ALA A 145 -17.39 10.73 -72.49
CA ALA A 145 -17.31 9.95 -73.74
C ALA A 145 -16.82 8.48 -73.58
N ALA A 146 -17.39 7.47 -74.25
CA ALA A 146 -18.63 7.39 -75.03
C ALA A 146 -19.08 5.91 -75.19
N SER A 147 -20.37 5.68 -75.49
CA SER A 147 -20.98 4.69 -76.42
C SER A 147 -20.42 3.24 -76.50
N THR A 148 -21.18 2.13 -76.61
CA THR A 148 -22.40 1.91 -77.41
C THR A 148 -23.06 0.55 -77.09
N ALA A 149 -24.40 0.53 -76.92
CA ALA A 149 -25.37 -0.53 -77.29
C ALA A 149 -25.36 -1.98 -76.66
N PRO A 150 -26.52 -2.71 -76.71
CA PRO A 150 -26.78 -4.03 -76.07
C PRO A 150 -26.72 -5.19 -77.12
N PRO A 151 -27.18 -6.47 -76.96
CA PRO A 151 -28.18 -7.09 -76.06
C PRO A 151 -27.62 -8.34 -75.31
N ARG A 152 -28.33 -9.38 -74.81
CA ARG A 152 -29.72 -9.90 -75.00
C ARG A 152 -30.16 -10.79 -73.82
N ALA A 153 -31.48 -10.91 -73.60
CA ALA A 153 -32.08 -11.80 -72.58
C ALA A 153 -32.09 -13.29 -72.96
N ARG A 154 -32.20 -14.19 -71.95
CA ARG A 154 -33.31 -15.17 -71.84
C ARG A 154 -33.36 -15.95 -70.50
N ARG A 155 -34.56 -16.05 -69.94
CA ARG A 155 -34.98 -17.06 -68.94
C ARG A 155 -35.22 -18.41 -69.61
N ARG A 156 -35.00 -19.51 -68.86
CA ARG A 156 -35.83 -20.74 -68.70
C ARG A 156 -34.94 -22.01 -68.58
N PRO A 157 -35.50 -23.12 -68.06
CA PRO A 157 -36.67 -23.26 -67.20
C PRO A 157 -36.30 -23.60 -65.74
#